data_AF-A0AAD4Z4I7-F1
#
_entry.id   AF-A0AAD4Z4I7-F1
#
_cell.length_a   1.000
_cell.length_b   1.000
_cell.length_c   1.000
_cell.angle_alpha   90.00
_cell.angle_beta   90.00
_cell.angle_gamma   90.00
#
_symmetry.space_group_name_H-M   'P 1'
#
loop_
_entity.id
_entity.type
_entity.pdbx_description
1 polymer ?
#
loop_
_entity_poly.entity_id
_entity_poly.type
_entity_poly.pdbx_seq_one_letter_code
_entity_poly.pdbx_strand_id
1 'polypeptide(L)'
;MFTKVDLSVSSYDTAWVAMVPSPNSSKDPFFPECVNWLLANQLHDGSWGPKFHPLLIKDALLSTLACILALKRWSVGEEQINKGLHFIESNLALATDEEQQSPVGFNIISCHD
;
A
#
# COMPACT_ATOMS: atom_id res chain seq x y z
N MET A 1 -21.77 23.26 10.07
CA MET A 1 -22.24 22.15 9.22
C MET A 1 -20.99 21.57 8.57
N PHE A 2 -20.47 20.47 9.08
CA PHE A 2 -19.25 19.87 8.53
C PHE A 2 -19.62 19.19 7.20
N THR A 3 -18.94 19.58 6.13
CA THR A 3 -19.03 18.91 4.84
C THR A 3 -18.61 17.46 5.04
N LYS A 4 -19.50 16.53 4.70
CA LYS A 4 -19.18 15.11 4.66
C LYS A 4 -18.18 14.92 3.52
N VAL A 5 -16.91 14.81 3.86
CA VAL A 5 -15.87 14.49 2.89
C VAL A 5 -15.98 13.00 2.61
N ASP A 6 -16.40 12.62 1.40
CA ASP A 6 -16.31 11.24 0.93
C ASP A 6 -14.85 10.97 0.56
N LEU A 7 -14.04 10.63 1.58
CA LEU A 7 -12.67 10.19 1.39
C LEU A 7 -12.69 8.69 1.08
N SER A 8 -12.18 8.31 -0.09
CA SER A 8 -11.89 6.89 -0.34
C SER A 8 -10.83 6.41 0.65
N VAL A 9 -10.98 5.19 1.15
CA VAL A 9 -9.98 4.59 2.06
C VAL A 9 -8.63 4.54 1.36
N SER A 10 -7.63 5.18 1.96
CA SER A 10 -6.24 5.14 1.50
C SER A 10 -5.63 3.80 1.91
N SER A 11 -5.28 2.97 0.91
CA SER A 11 -4.64 1.69 1.17
C SER A 11 -3.25 1.86 1.80
N TYR A 12 -2.52 2.91 1.40
CA TYR A 12 -1.24 3.29 1.98
C TYR A 12 -1.35 3.59 3.49
N ASP A 13 -2.27 4.48 3.87
CA ASP A 13 -2.43 4.86 5.29
C ASP A 13 -2.94 3.67 6.12
N THR A 14 -3.85 2.88 5.55
CA THR A 14 -4.36 1.65 6.19
C THR A 14 -3.24 0.65 6.43
N ALA A 15 -2.30 0.50 5.49
CA ALA A 15 -1.15 -0.38 5.66
C ALA A 15 -0.21 0.10 6.78
N TRP A 16 0.00 1.42 6.91
CA TRP A 16 0.78 1.97 8.02
C TRP A 16 0.13 1.71 9.38
N VAL A 17 -1.20 1.89 9.48
CA VAL A 17 -1.94 1.57 10.71
C VAL A 17 -1.90 0.07 11.00
N ALA A 18 -1.99 -0.77 9.96
CA ALA A 18 -1.92 -2.22 10.09
C ALA A 18 -0.58 -2.70 10.67
N MET A 19 0.52 -1.96 10.49
CA MET A 19 1.85 -2.34 11.00
C MET A 19 2.05 -2.09 12.50
N VAL A 20 1.13 -1.38 13.17
CA VAL A 20 1.26 -1.03 14.59
C VAL A 20 1.11 -2.26 15.47
N PRO A 21 2.13 -2.63 16.28
CA PRO A 21 2.03 -3.76 17.19
C PRO A 21 1.20 -3.45 18.42
N SER A 22 0.57 -4.49 18.97
CA SER A 22 -0.15 -4.40 20.24
C SER A 22 0.81 -4.05 21.39
N PRO A 23 0.42 -3.16 22.33
CA PRO A 23 1.18 -2.88 23.54
C PRO A 23 1.45 -4.13 24.40
N ASN A 24 0.59 -5.13 24.27
CA ASN A 24 0.63 -6.36 25.06
C ASN A 24 1.42 -7.50 24.37
N SER A 25 1.63 -7.40 23.05
CA SER A 25 2.30 -8.44 22.26
C SER A 25 2.86 -7.85 20.96
N SER A 26 4.16 -7.99 20.76
CA SER A 26 4.81 -7.55 19.51
C SER A 26 4.51 -8.44 18.30
N LYS A 27 3.82 -9.57 18.52
CA LYS A 27 3.45 -10.54 17.49
C LYS A 27 2.05 -10.31 16.93
N ASP A 28 1.26 -9.47 17.58
CA ASP A 28 -0.13 -9.22 17.21
C ASP A 28 -0.33 -7.77 16.77
N PRO A 29 -1.14 -7.52 15.72
CA PRO A 29 -1.50 -6.16 15.33
C PRO A 29 -2.37 -5.51 16.41
N PHE A 30 -2.17 -4.21 16.64
CA PHE A 30 -3.07 -3.43 17.49
C PHE A 30 -4.42 -3.17 16.82
N PHE A 31 -4.43 -3.09 15.48
CA PHE A 31 -5.62 -2.89 14.65
C PHE A 31 -5.80 -4.03 13.64
N PRO A 32 -6.30 -5.21 14.08
CA PRO A 32 -6.49 -6.37 13.20
C PRO A 32 -7.46 -6.09 12.04
N GLU A 33 -8.40 -5.16 12.20
CA GLU A 33 -9.34 -4.75 11.15
C GLU A 33 -8.62 -4.15 9.95
N CYS A 34 -7.52 -3.42 10.16
CA CYS A 34 -6.71 -2.88 9.08
C CYS A 34 -6.03 -4.01 8.30
N VAL A 35 -5.49 -5.02 8.99
CA VAL A 35 -4.89 -6.20 8.34
C VAL A 35 -5.94 -6.96 7.51
N ASN A 36 -7.13 -7.18 8.08
CA ASN A 36 -8.22 -7.83 7.37
C ASN A 36 -8.70 -7.02 6.17
N TRP A 37 -8.73 -5.69 6.28
CA TRP A 37 -9.06 -4.81 5.16
C TRP A 37 -8.06 -4.98 4.02
N LEU A 38 -6.74 -5.03 4.31
CA LEU A 38 -5.72 -5.29 3.29
C LEU A 38 -5.98 -6.61 2.55
N LEU A 39 -6.24 -7.68 3.29
CA LEU A 39 -6.52 -9.01 2.71
C LEU A 39 -7.74 -9.01 1.79
N ALA A 40 -8.78 -8.24 2.14
CA ALA A 40 -10.05 -8.22 1.41
C ALA A 40 -10.10 -7.23 0.23
N ASN A 41 -9.20 -6.24 0.18
CA ASN A 41 -9.30 -5.11 -0.77
C ASN A 41 -8.16 -5.07 -1.80
N GLN A 42 -7.45 -6.18 -2.02
CA GLN A 42 -6.53 -6.29 -3.16
C GLN A 42 -7.33 -6.26 -4.48
N LEU A 43 -6.84 -5.47 -5.44
CA LEU A 43 -7.41 -5.44 -6.78
C LEU A 43 -7.02 -6.68 -7.58
N HIS A 44 -7.73 -6.94 -8.68
CA HIS A 44 -7.57 -8.15 -9.49
C HIS A 44 -6.18 -8.27 -10.15
N ASP A 45 -5.56 -7.13 -10.47
CA ASP A 45 -4.20 -7.01 -11.00
C ASP A 45 -3.10 -7.22 -9.93
N GLY A 46 -3.48 -7.36 -8.66
CA GLY A 46 -2.57 -7.52 -7.53
C GLY A 46 -2.22 -6.23 -6.80
N SER A 47 -2.67 -5.07 -7.25
CA SER A 47 -2.36 -3.80 -6.60
C SER A 47 -3.29 -3.46 -5.43
N TRP A 48 -2.81 -2.55 -4.59
CA TRP A 48 -3.66 -1.74 -3.71
C TRP A 48 -3.45 -0.28 -4.09
N GLY A 49 -4.53 0.45 -4.33
CA GLY A 49 -4.43 1.84 -4.77
C GLY A 49 -5.68 2.29 -5.53
N PRO A 50 -5.72 3.57 -5.92
CA PRO A 50 -6.78 4.07 -6.78
C PRO A 50 -6.80 3.28 -8.10
N LYS A 51 -8.00 2.97 -8.60
CA LYS A 51 -8.20 2.22 -9.85
C LYS A 51 -7.38 2.84 -10.98
N PHE A 52 -6.69 2.00 -11.77
CA PHE A 52 -5.78 2.34 -12.86
C PHE A 52 -6.10 3.68 -13.53
N HIS A 53 -5.41 4.71 -13.08
CA HIS A 53 -5.23 5.94 -13.84
C HIS A 53 -3.72 6.04 -14.10
N PRO A 54 -3.28 6.25 -15.36
CA PRO A 54 -1.85 6.25 -15.69
C PRO A 54 -1.05 7.17 -14.77
N LEU A 55 -1.58 8.35 -14.44
CA LEU A 55 -0.97 9.35 -13.57
C LEU A 55 -0.82 8.93 -12.09
N LEU A 56 -1.45 7.82 -11.67
CA LEU A 56 -1.48 7.34 -10.29
C LEU A 56 -0.72 6.01 -10.13
N ILE A 57 0.06 5.59 -11.14
CA ILE A 57 0.83 4.34 -11.08
C ILE A 57 1.82 4.37 -9.90
N LYS A 58 2.43 5.54 -9.62
CA LYS A 58 3.34 5.74 -8.48
C LYS A 58 2.61 5.56 -7.15
N ASP A 59 1.39 6.08 -7.02
CA ASP A 59 0.57 5.91 -5.81
C ASP A 59 0.14 4.46 -5.61
N ALA A 60 -0.20 3.77 -6.70
CA ALA A 60 -0.53 2.35 -6.67
C ALA A 60 0.69 1.49 -6.28
N LEU A 61 1.89 1.82 -6.79
CA LEU A 61 3.13 1.14 -6.42
C LEU A 61 3.47 1.34 -4.94
N LEU A 62 3.43 2.58 -4.44
CA LEU A 62 3.68 2.90 -3.04
C LEU A 62 2.68 2.22 -2.10
N SER A 63 1.39 2.30 -2.45
CA SER A 63 0.31 1.66 -1.69
C SER A 63 0.48 0.15 -1.68
N THR A 64 0.77 -0.47 -2.83
CA THR A 64 0.98 -1.92 -2.94
C THR A 64 2.20 -2.37 -2.12
N LEU A 65 3.31 -1.63 -2.18
CA LEU A 65 4.50 -1.93 -1.39
C LEU A 65 4.21 -1.84 0.12
N ALA A 66 3.52 -0.78 0.57
CA ALA A 66 3.14 -0.63 1.97
C ALA A 66 2.24 -1.79 2.44
N CYS A 67 1.28 -2.20 1.62
CA CYS A 67 0.39 -3.33 1.92
C CYS A 67 1.17 -4.65 2.03
N ILE A 68 2.12 -4.92 1.13
CA ILE A 68 3.00 -6.10 1.20
C ILE A 68 3.81 -6.11 2.49
N LEU A 69 4.42 -4.98 2.86
CA LEU A 69 5.20 -4.86 4.09
C LEU A 69 4.34 -5.13 5.33
N ALA A 70 3.11 -4.61 5.35
CA ALA A 70 2.17 -4.83 6.45
C ALA A 70 1.75 -6.31 6.57
N LEU A 71 1.37 -6.96 5.47
CA LEU A 71 1.01 -8.37 5.45
C LEU A 71 2.18 -9.27 5.85
N LYS A 72 3.37 -8.98 5.32
CA LYS A 72 4.61 -9.70 5.65
C LYS A 72 4.97 -9.58 7.12
N ARG A 73 4.77 -8.41 7.73
CA ARG A 73 5.06 -8.20 9.17
C ARG A 73 4.29 -9.16 10.07
N TRP A 74 3.06 -9.49 9.70
CA TRP A 74 2.21 -10.42 10.46
C TRP A 74 2.25 -11.86 9.92
N SER A 75 3.05 -12.13 8.88
CA SER A 75 3.15 -13.44 8.24
C SER A 75 1.79 -13.99 7.76
N VAL A 76 0.96 -13.12 7.18
CA VAL A 76 -0.36 -13.46 6.64
C VAL A 76 -0.46 -13.07 5.17
N GLY A 77 -1.42 -13.65 4.44
CA GLY A 77 -1.75 -13.23 3.07
C GLY A 77 -0.65 -13.50 2.04
N GLU A 78 -0.02 -14.67 2.08
CA GLU A 78 1.08 -15.03 1.16
C GLU A 78 0.66 -14.93 -0.32
N GLU A 79 -0.57 -15.32 -0.65
CA GLU A 79 -1.12 -15.17 -2.00
C GLU A 79 -1.22 -13.68 -2.40
N GLN A 80 -1.72 -12.84 -1.49
CA GLN A 80 -1.86 -11.40 -1.68
C GLN A 80 -0.47 -10.75 -1.87
N ILE A 81 0.51 -11.17 -1.09
CA ILE A 81 1.91 -10.73 -1.21
C ILE A 81 2.47 -11.08 -2.58
N ASN A 82 2.32 -12.32 -3.04
CA ASN A 82 2.86 -12.77 -4.32
C ASN A 82 2.24 -12.02 -5.51
N LYS A 83 0.92 -11.80 -5.48
CA LYS A 83 0.22 -10.99 -6.49
C LYS A 83 0.70 -9.54 -6.49
N GLY A 84 0.89 -8.94 -5.32
CA GLY A 84 1.41 -7.58 -5.19
C GLY A 84 2.84 -7.43 -5.69
N LEU A 85 3.71 -8.41 -5.42
CA LEU A 85 5.08 -8.43 -5.95
C LEU A 85 5.07 -8.50 -7.49
N HIS A 86 4.25 -9.38 -8.07
CA HIS A 86 4.09 -9.46 -9.52
C HIS A 86 3.60 -8.14 -10.14
N PHE A 87 2.67 -7.45 -9.47
CA PHE A 87 2.24 -6.11 -9.89
C PHE A 87 3.39 -5.11 -9.87
N ILE A 88 4.17 -5.06 -8.79
CA ILE A 88 5.32 -4.15 -8.67
C ILE A 88 6.35 -4.42 -9.77
N GLU A 89 6.72 -5.68 -9.99
CA GLU A 89 7.67 -6.10 -11.04
C GLU A 89 7.18 -5.69 -12.44
N SER A 90 5.90 -5.89 -12.73
CA SER A 90 5.29 -5.57 -14.02
C SER A 90 5.20 -4.06 -14.31
N ASN A 91 5.18 -3.22 -13.27
CA ASN A 91 4.99 -1.78 -13.39
C ASN A 91 6.22 -0.95 -12.99
N LEU A 92 7.30 -1.59 -12.53
CA LEU A 92 8.56 -0.95 -12.13
C LEU A 92 9.19 -0.14 -13.26
N ALA A 93 9.12 -0.65 -14.50
CA ALA A 93 9.63 0.06 -15.69
C ALA A 93 8.84 1.35 -16.01
N LEU A 94 7.57 1.43 -15.60
CA LEU A 94 6.74 2.63 -15.77
C LEU A 94 7.02 3.68 -14.69
N ALA A 95 7.59 3.27 -13.55
CA ALA A 95 7.95 4.17 -12.46
C ALA A 95 9.20 5.00 -12.75
N THR A 96 10.08 4.50 -13.62
CA THR A 96 11.31 5.16 -14.08
C THR A 96 11.09 6.18 -15.20
N ASP A 97 9.86 6.31 -15.71
CA ASP A 97 9.51 7.33 -16.69
C ASP A 97 9.27 8.68 -15.97
N GLU A 98 10.15 9.65 -16.19
CA GLU A 98 10.20 10.92 -15.44
C GLU A 98 9.01 11.87 -15.72
N GLU A 99 8.11 11.51 -16.63
CA GLU A 99 6.97 12.36 -17.02
C GLU A 99 5.81 12.40 -16.01
N GLN A 100 5.85 11.61 -14.93
CA GLN A 100 4.75 11.56 -13.96
C GLN A 100 5.03 12.35 -12.69
N GLN A 101 4.13 13.29 -12.37
CA GLN A 101 4.17 14.07 -11.13
C GLN A 101 4.32 13.15 -9.90
N SER A 102 5.44 13.32 -9.19
CA SER A 102 5.72 12.53 -8.00
C SER A 102 4.79 12.95 -6.85
N PRO A 103 4.28 11.99 -6.06
CA PRO A 103 3.58 12.29 -4.82
C PRO A 103 4.48 13.08 -3.86
N VAL A 104 3.90 14.00 -3.10
CA VAL A 104 4.63 14.80 -2.11
C VAL A 104 5.31 13.86 -1.11
N GLY A 105 6.64 13.87 -1.08
CA GLY A 105 7.46 13.07 -0.15
C GLY A 105 8.22 11.89 -0.76
N PHE A 106 8.00 11.54 -2.04
CA PHE A 106 8.73 10.46 -2.72
C PHE A 106 10.26 10.63 -2.67
N ASN A 107 10.74 11.88 -2.74
CA ASN A 107 12.16 12.22 -2.72
C ASN A 107 12.82 12.14 -1.33
N ILE A 108 12.05 11.91 -0.26
CA ILE A 108 12.60 11.80 1.10
C ILE A 108 12.94 10.34 1.44
N ILE A 109 12.25 9.38 0.81
CA ILE A 109 12.32 7.95 1.16
C ILE A 109 13.38 7.23 0.32
N SER A 110 13.61 7.69 -0.92
CA SER A 110 14.66 7.13 -1.77
C SER A 110 16.01 7.77 -1.45
N CYS A 111 16.67 7.29 -0.39
CA CYS A 111 18.09 7.53 -0.21
C CYS A 111 18.83 6.86 -1.38
N HIS A 112 19.34 7.68 -2.30
CA HIS A 112 20.36 7.27 -3.25
C HIS A 112 21.72 7.57 -2.61
N ASP A 113 22.40 6.52 -2.15
CA ASP A 113 23.86 6.37 -2.08
C ASP A 113 24.18 4.86 -2.03
#